data_AF-A0A2D0HBH3-F1
#
_entry.id   AF-A0A2D0HBH3-F1
#
_cell.length_a   1.000
_cell.length_b   1.000
_cell.length_c   1.000
_cell.angle_alpha   90.00
_cell.angle_beta   90.00
_cell.angle_gamma   90.00
#
_symmetry.space_group_name_H-M   'P 1'
#
loop_
_entity.id
_entity.type
_entity.pdbx_description
1 polymer ?
#
loop_
_entity_poly.entity_id
_entity_poly.type
_entity_poly.pdbx_seq_one_letter_code
_entity_poly.pdbx_strand_id
1 'polypeptide(L)'
;LNLIAILQHFGALDNLVPTVLGRIAAAIRGENELWLGLVFASGELDNLDPHHLAAAAAGLVMETPRPDSKVNFELSNEVAEALAKLRGIRRQMFQLQRRYNVALPIWLEFELIAIVEQWALGIEWTELCENTTLDEGDVVRILRRTLDLLSQIPHVPHLPDSFQRNAYRAMQLIDRFPVNEVVE
;
A
#
# COMPACT_ATOMS: atom_id res chain seq x y z
N LEU A 1 -26.73 3.41 -1.36
CA LEU A 1 -26.90 4.50 -2.37
C LEU A 1 -25.64 5.37 -2.46
N ASN A 2 -25.15 5.94 -1.35
CA ASN A 2 -23.97 6.82 -1.36
C ASN A 2 -22.67 6.15 -1.85
N LEU A 3 -22.39 4.92 -1.41
CA LEU A 3 -21.20 4.16 -1.88
C LEU A 3 -21.29 3.79 -3.37
N ILE A 4 -22.48 3.47 -3.88
CA ILE A 4 -22.70 3.19 -5.31
C ILE A 4 -22.38 4.43 -6.13
N ALA A 5 -22.80 5.62 -5.68
CA ALA A 5 -22.50 6.87 -6.38
C ALA A 5 -21.00 7.17 -6.41
N ILE A 6 -20.27 6.88 -5.32
CA ILE A 6 -18.80 6.99 -5.27
C ILE A 6 -18.16 6.03 -6.29
N LEU A 7 -18.56 4.76 -6.28
CA LEU A 7 -18.05 3.74 -7.19
C LEU A 7 -18.33 4.09 -8.66
N GLN A 8 -19.53 4.59 -8.97
CA GLN A 8 -19.90 5.05 -10.32
C GLN A 8 -19.09 6.28 -10.75
N HIS A 9 -18.86 7.24 -9.83
CA HIS A 9 -18.07 8.44 -10.13
C HIS A 9 -16.62 8.11 -10.52
N PHE A 10 -16.01 7.15 -9.83
CA PHE A 10 -14.66 6.66 -10.16
C PHE A 10 -14.66 5.65 -11.32
N GLY A 11 -15.82 5.31 -11.88
CA GLY A 11 -15.92 4.34 -12.97
C GLY A 11 -15.66 2.90 -12.55
N ALA A 12 -15.80 2.57 -11.26
CA ALA A 12 -15.72 1.20 -10.74
C ALA A 12 -17.02 0.40 -10.97
N LEU A 13 -18.15 1.09 -11.17
CA LEU A 13 -19.45 0.48 -11.51
C LEU A 13 -20.08 1.16 -12.72
N ASP A 14 -20.65 0.36 -13.62
CA ASP A 14 -21.59 0.78 -14.66
C ASP A 14 -22.92 0.06 -14.42
N ASN A 15 -23.99 0.81 -14.12
CA ASN A 15 -25.32 0.25 -13.84
C ASN A 15 -25.31 -0.95 -12.85
N LEU A 16 -24.52 -0.86 -11.77
CA LEU A 16 -24.29 -1.90 -10.74
C LEU A 16 -23.47 -3.12 -11.18
N VAL A 17 -22.94 -3.10 -12.40
CA VAL A 17 -22.00 -4.11 -12.90
C VAL A 17 -20.56 -3.62 -12.69
N PRO A 18 -19.65 -4.44 -12.13
CA PRO A 18 -18.25 -4.04 -11.94
C PRO A 18 -17.52 -3.90 -13.27
N THR A 19 -16.91 -2.73 -13.45
CA THR A 19 -16.01 -2.45 -14.57
C THR A 19 -14.66 -3.14 -14.38
N VAL A 20 -13.67 -2.86 -15.24
CA VAL A 20 -12.28 -3.31 -15.01
C VAL A 20 -11.77 -2.83 -13.65
N LEU A 21 -11.91 -1.53 -13.35
CA LEU A 21 -11.53 -0.96 -12.05
C LEU A 21 -12.32 -1.60 -10.90
N GLY A 22 -13.63 -1.82 -11.09
CA GLY A 22 -14.45 -2.49 -10.08
C GLY A 22 -13.96 -3.90 -9.75
N ARG A 23 -13.51 -4.66 -10.75
CA ARG A 23 -12.95 -6.00 -10.55
C ARG A 23 -11.55 -5.99 -9.93
N ILE A 24 -10.73 -4.98 -10.24
CA ILE A 24 -9.44 -4.75 -9.56
C ILE A 24 -9.72 -4.51 -8.06
N ALA A 25 -10.57 -3.52 -7.75
CA ALA A 25 -10.91 -3.17 -6.37
C ALA A 25 -11.52 -4.36 -5.61
N ALA A 26 -12.47 -5.08 -6.22
CA ALA A 26 -13.14 -6.21 -5.58
C ALA A 26 -12.24 -7.42 -5.28
N ALA A 27 -11.04 -7.50 -5.90
CA ALA A 27 -10.07 -8.57 -5.63
C ALA A 27 -9.14 -8.27 -4.45
N ILE A 28 -9.20 -7.06 -3.89
CA ILE A 28 -8.35 -6.60 -2.79
C ILE A 28 -9.18 -6.61 -1.50
N ARG A 29 -8.55 -7.00 -0.39
CA ARG A 29 -9.06 -6.86 0.97
C ARG A 29 -8.28 -5.75 1.66
N GLY A 30 -8.98 -4.76 2.18
CA GLY A 30 -8.35 -3.64 2.89
C GLY A 30 -9.41 -2.73 3.51
N GLU A 31 -8.98 -1.62 4.09
CA GLU A 31 -9.91 -0.66 4.72
C GLU A 31 -10.62 0.24 3.70
N ASN A 32 -10.07 0.33 2.48
CA ASN A 32 -10.65 1.06 1.36
C ASN A 32 -10.18 0.44 0.03
N GLU A 33 -10.92 -0.54 -0.46
CA GLU A 33 -10.60 -1.31 -1.65
C GLU A 33 -10.64 -0.46 -2.92
N LEU A 34 -11.52 0.55 -2.97
CA LEU A 34 -11.58 1.47 -4.10
C LEU A 34 -10.32 2.34 -4.18
N TRP A 35 -9.81 2.81 -3.04
CA TRP A 35 -8.54 3.55 -2.99
C TRP A 35 -7.40 2.70 -3.52
N LEU A 36 -7.22 1.47 -3.01
CA LEU A 36 -6.16 0.56 -3.47
C LEU A 36 -6.33 0.21 -4.95
N GLY A 37 -7.55 -0.05 -5.39
CA GLY A 37 -7.86 -0.33 -6.79
C GLY A 37 -7.52 0.84 -7.73
N LEU A 38 -7.80 2.09 -7.32
CA LEU A 38 -7.42 3.27 -8.08
C LEU A 38 -5.90 3.47 -8.13
N VAL A 39 -5.19 3.20 -7.03
CA VAL A 39 -3.73 3.27 -6.99
C VAL A 39 -3.12 2.26 -7.97
N PHE A 40 -3.54 1.00 -7.92
CA PHE A 40 -2.98 -0.02 -8.81
C PHE A 40 -3.39 0.18 -10.27
N ALA A 41 -4.63 0.62 -10.53
CA ALA A 41 -5.07 0.91 -11.90
C ALA A 41 -4.41 2.16 -12.51
N SER A 42 -3.80 3.04 -11.70
CA SER A 42 -3.12 4.24 -12.19
C SER A 42 -1.79 3.95 -12.89
N GLY A 43 -1.16 2.81 -12.61
CA GLY A 43 0.15 2.43 -13.13
C GLY A 43 1.33 3.20 -12.51
N GLU A 44 1.10 4.06 -11.52
CA GLU A 44 2.14 4.92 -10.94
C GLU A 44 3.23 4.14 -10.17
N LEU A 45 2.95 2.89 -9.81
CA LEU A 45 3.87 1.99 -9.10
C LEU A 45 4.56 0.97 -10.03
N ASP A 46 4.20 0.93 -11.31
CA ASP A 46 4.57 -0.17 -12.23
C ASP A 46 6.09 -0.30 -12.48
N ASN A 47 6.82 0.82 -12.36
CA ASN A 47 8.25 0.91 -12.65
C ASN A 47 9.14 0.89 -11.39
N LEU A 48 8.56 0.68 -10.21
CA LEU A 48 9.35 0.58 -8.99
C LEU A 48 10.08 -0.77 -8.93
N ASP A 49 11.32 -0.75 -8.46
CA ASP A 49 12.01 -1.99 -8.07
C ASP A 49 11.30 -2.68 -6.89
N PRO A 50 11.51 -3.99 -6.66
CA PRO A 50 10.80 -4.73 -5.63
C PRO A 50 10.86 -4.12 -4.21
N HIS A 51 12.03 -3.60 -3.78
CA HIS A 51 12.21 -2.98 -2.46
C HIS A 51 11.47 -1.63 -2.37
N HIS A 52 11.50 -0.83 -3.42
CA HIS A 52 10.72 0.40 -3.54
C HIS A 52 9.21 0.12 -3.55
N LEU A 53 8.75 -0.93 -4.25
CA LEU A 53 7.35 -1.33 -4.25
C LEU A 53 6.89 -1.76 -2.85
N ALA A 54 7.75 -2.42 -2.07
CA ALA A 54 7.42 -2.78 -0.69
C ALA A 54 7.21 -1.52 0.18
N ALA A 55 8.09 -0.53 0.09
CA ALA A 55 7.93 0.74 0.80
C ALA A 55 6.67 1.51 0.34
N ALA A 56 6.41 1.56 -0.97
CA ALA A 56 5.20 2.16 -1.50
C ALA A 56 3.92 1.47 -0.99
N ALA A 57 3.91 0.13 -0.95
CA ALA A 57 2.79 -0.65 -0.43
C ALA A 57 2.55 -0.37 1.07
N ALA A 58 3.61 -0.21 1.87
CA ALA A 58 3.49 0.19 3.27
C ALA A 58 2.78 1.54 3.42
N GLY A 59 3.08 2.50 2.54
CA GLY A 59 2.43 3.82 2.52
C GLY A 59 0.93 3.78 2.26
N LEU A 60 0.42 2.70 1.67
CA LEU A 60 -1.01 2.51 1.35
C LEU A 60 -1.79 1.79 2.46
N VAL A 61 -1.12 1.20 3.45
CA VAL A 61 -1.75 0.43 4.53
C VAL A 61 -1.39 0.90 5.93
N MET A 62 -0.50 1.88 6.03
CA MET A 62 -0.06 2.43 7.31
C MET A 62 -0.99 3.55 7.78
N GLU A 63 -1.47 3.40 9.01
CA GLU A 63 -2.20 4.44 9.74
C GLU A 63 -1.30 5.63 10.04
N THR A 64 -1.91 6.77 10.36
CA THR A 64 -1.17 7.97 10.78
C THR A 64 -0.24 7.64 11.94
N PRO A 65 1.08 7.86 11.80
CA PRO A 65 2.05 7.67 12.86
C PRO A 65 1.71 8.43 14.14
N ARG A 66 2.17 7.93 15.29
CA ARG A 66 2.15 8.74 16.52
C ARG A 66 3.15 9.89 16.36
N PRO A 67 2.92 11.08 16.94
CA PRO A 67 3.80 12.25 16.73
C PRO A 67 5.27 12.06 17.14
N ASP A 68 5.56 11.08 17.99
CA ASP A 68 6.87 10.69 18.49
C ASP A 68 7.52 9.52 17.72
N SER A 69 6.78 8.90 16.79
CA SER A 69 7.29 7.83 15.93
C SER A 69 8.24 8.40 14.88
N LYS A 70 9.43 7.81 14.77
CA LYS A 70 10.49 8.24 13.84
C LYS A 70 11.22 7.03 13.29
N VAL A 71 11.70 7.16 12.06
CA VAL A 71 12.60 6.23 11.41
C VAL A 71 13.83 7.02 10.97
N ASN A 72 15.03 6.50 11.25
CA ASN A 72 16.31 7.12 10.92
C ASN A 72 16.84 6.63 9.57
N PHE A 73 15.96 6.57 8.57
CA PHE A 73 16.27 6.23 7.19
C PHE A 73 15.61 7.24 6.28
N GLU A 74 16.28 7.57 5.19
CA GLU A 74 15.73 8.43 4.15
C GLU A 74 14.89 7.59 3.18
N LEU A 75 13.72 8.11 2.81
CA LEU A 75 12.88 7.50 1.79
C LEU A 75 13.50 7.75 0.41
N SER A 76 13.63 6.70 -0.41
CA SER A 76 14.15 6.84 -1.77
C SER A 76 13.26 7.74 -2.63
N ASN A 77 13.88 8.54 -3.50
CA ASN A 77 13.20 9.52 -4.35
C ASN A 77 12.18 8.84 -5.27
N GLU A 78 12.50 7.65 -5.77
CA GLU A 78 11.64 6.81 -6.61
C GLU A 78 10.30 6.52 -5.92
N VAL A 79 10.35 6.17 -4.62
CA VAL A 79 9.15 5.90 -3.81
C VAL A 79 8.40 7.20 -3.55
N ALA A 80 9.11 8.25 -3.13
CA ALA A 80 8.51 9.55 -2.83
C ALA A 80 7.79 10.14 -4.05
N GLU A 81 8.40 10.07 -5.24
CA GLU A 81 7.84 10.54 -6.50
C GLU A 81 6.61 9.73 -6.91
N ALA A 82 6.68 8.39 -6.85
CA ALA A 82 5.55 7.52 -7.18
C ALA A 82 4.33 7.81 -6.28
N LEU A 83 4.55 7.88 -4.96
CA LEU A 83 3.48 8.20 -4.00
C LEU A 83 2.96 9.65 -4.16
N ALA A 84 3.82 10.60 -4.53
CA ALA A 84 3.41 11.98 -4.75
C ALA A 84 2.40 12.11 -5.91
N LYS A 85 2.52 11.29 -6.96
CA LYS A 85 1.58 11.28 -8.09
C LYS A 85 0.17 10.83 -7.67
N LEU A 86 0.05 10.02 -6.62
CA LEU A 86 -1.23 9.56 -6.07
C LEU A 86 -2.01 10.66 -5.32
N ARG A 87 -1.38 11.80 -4.98
CA ARG A 87 -2.02 12.91 -4.23
C ARG A 87 -3.25 13.48 -4.94
N GLY A 88 -3.25 13.48 -6.28
CA GLY A 88 -4.40 13.93 -7.08
C GLY A 88 -5.62 13.04 -6.87
N ILE A 89 -5.45 11.72 -7.02
CA ILE A 89 -6.48 10.70 -6.80
C ILE A 89 -6.98 10.76 -5.35
N ARG A 90 -6.05 10.82 -4.38
CA ARG A 90 -6.37 10.93 -2.95
C ARG A 90 -7.27 12.13 -2.66
N ARG A 91 -6.95 13.30 -3.22
CA ARG A 91 -7.73 14.53 -3.04
C ARG A 91 -9.15 14.39 -3.58
N GLN A 92 -9.31 13.82 -4.78
CA GLN A 92 -10.63 13.58 -5.37
C GLN A 92 -11.46 12.63 -4.51
N MET A 93 -10.85 11.55 -4.01
CA MET A 93 -11.52 10.59 -3.12
C MET A 93 -12.00 11.25 -1.83
N PHE A 94 -11.16 12.05 -1.17
CA PHE A 94 -11.56 12.79 0.04
C PHE A 94 -12.74 13.73 -0.21
N GLN A 95 -12.71 14.50 -1.30
CA GLN A 95 -13.79 15.43 -1.64
C GLN A 95 -15.11 14.70 -1.87
N LEU A 96 -15.06 13.56 -2.55
CA LEU A 96 -16.23 12.77 -2.86
C LEU A 96 -16.79 12.06 -1.63
N GLN A 97 -15.93 11.44 -0.83
CA GLN A 97 -16.30 10.84 0.45
C GLN A 97 -16.99 11.86 1.37
N ARG A 98 -16.44 13.07 1.49
CA ARG A 98 -17.05 14.16 2.27
C ARG A 98 -18.43 14.56 1.72
N ARG A 99 -18.57 14.69 0.40
CA ARG A 99 -19.85 15.04 -0.27
C ARG A 99 -20.95 14.02 0.03
N TYR A 100 -20.59 12.74 0.14
CA TYR A 100 -21.53 11.63 0.38
C TYR A 100 -21.59 11.18 1.84
N ASN A 101 -20.97 11.93 2.77
CA ASN A 101 -20.88 11.61 4.19
C ASN A 101 -20.34 10.19 4.47
N VAL A 102 -19.29 9.81 3.72
CA VAL A 102 -18.53 8.56 3.89
C VAL A 102 -17.17 8.93 4.47
N ALA A 103 -16.66 8.12 5.40
CA ALA A 103 -15.40 8.37 6.09
C ALA A 103 -14.54 7.08 6.13
N LEU A 104 -14.20 6.56 4.95
CA LEU A 104 -13.24 5.45 4.84
C LEU A 104 -11.81 6.01 4.82
N PRO A 105 -10.83 5.30 5.41
CA PRO A 105 -9.44 5.72 5.36
C PRO A 105 -8.90 5.80 3.93
N ILE A 106 -7.99 6.74 3.68
CA ILE A 106 -7.30 6.90 2.39
C ILE A 106 -5.82 7.12 2.74
N TRP A 107 -5.15 6.04 3.13
CA TRP A 107 -3.77 6.06 3.60
C TRP A 107 -2.80 6.41 2.47
N LEU A 108 -1.86 7.29 2.79
CA LEU A 108 -0.74 7.67 1.94
C LEU A 108 0.31 8.31 2.86
N GLU A 109 1.12 7.43 3.44
CA GLU A 109 2.19 7.71 4.42
C GLU A 109 3.55 7.86 3.69
N PHE A 110 4.47 8.66 4.24
CA PHE A 110 5.80 8.92 3.66
C PHE A 110 6.94 8.87 4.69
N GLU A 111 6.67 9.04 5.98
CA GLU A 111 7.67 9.30 7.01
C GLU A 111 8.27 8.02 7.60
N LEU A 112 7.48 6.96 7.77
CA LEU A 112 7.93 5.74 8.43
C LEU A 112 8.22 4.61 7.45
N ILE A 113 7.73 4.70 6.21
CA ILE A 113 7.82 3.62 5.21
C ILE A 113 9.25 3.30 4.75
N ALA A 114 10.23 4.18 4.99
CA ALA A 114 11.64 3.91 4.69
C ALA A 114 12.17 2.68 5.45
N ILE A 115 11.61 2.35 6.61
CA ILE A 115 11.98 1.14 7.37
C ILE A 115 11.68 -0.15 6.58
N VAL A 116 10.61 -0.15 5.78
CA VAL A 116 10.21 -1.30 4.97
C VAL A 116 11.15 -1.48 3.79
N GLU A 117 11.60 -0.37 3.20
CA GLU A 117 12.62 -0.38 2.15
C GLU A 117 13.92 -1.01 2.64
N GLN A 118 14.42 -0.56 3.80
CA GLN A 118 15.66 -1.09 4.37
C GLN A 118 15.53 -2.56 4.73
N TRP A 119 14.37 -2.98 5.25
CA TRP A 119 14.08 -4.40 5.49
C TRP A 119 14.15 -5.22 4.20
N ALA A 120 13.53 -4.73 3.12
CA ALA A 120 13.57 -5.38 1.81
C ALA A 120 14.98 -5.41 1.20
N LEU A 121 15.84 -4.44 1.54
CA LEU A 121 17.24 -4.39 1.11
C LEU A 121 18.18 -5.33 1.89
N GLY A 122 17.67 -6.01 2.93
CA GLY A 122 18.44 -7.05 3.60
C GLY A 122 19.06 -6.64 4.93
N ILE A 123 18.76 -5.47 5.49
CA ILE A 123 19.30 -5.05 6.80
C ILE A 123 18.95 -6.09 7.89
N GLU A 124 19.82 -6.21 8.90
CA GLU A 124 19.61 -7.11 10.04
C GLU A 124 18.52 -6.57 10.98
N TRP A 125 17.75 -7.47 11.61
CA TRP A 125 16.61 -7.09 12.45
C TRP A 125 17.01 -6.14 13.59
N THR A 126 18.10 -6.45 14.29
CA THR A 126 18.60 -5.63 15.40
C THR A 126 18.98 -4.23 14.95
N GLU A 127 19.64 -4.11 13.79
CA GLU A 127 20.03 -2.83 13.21
C GLU A 127 18.82 -2.02 12.73
N LEU A 128 17.81 -2.68 12.16
CA LEU A 128 16.54 -2.05 11.78
C LEU A 128 15.86 -1.41 13.00
N CYS A 129 15.76 -2.16 14.10
CA CYS A 129 15.10 -1.70 15.33
C CYS A 129 15.88 -0.60 16.05
N GLU A 130 17.21 -0.59 15.97
CA GLU A 130 18.04 0.49 16.50
C GLU A 130 17.83 1.84 15.76
N ASN A 131 17.32 1.80 14.53
CA ASN A 131 17.10 2.96 13.68
C ASN A 131 15.64 3.46 13.67
N THR A 132 14.84 3.13 14.69
CA THR A 132 13.48 3.65 14.85
C THR A 132 13.11 3.85 16.31
N THR A 133 12.13 4.72 16.57
CA THR A 133 11.50 4.82 17.90
C THR A 133 10.30 3.88 18.08
N LEU A 134 9.93 3.14 17.04
CA LEU A 134 8.89 2.12 17.09
C LEU A 134 9.34 0.94 17.96
N ASP A 135 8.41 0.35 18.71
CA ASP A 135 8.66 -0.95 19.31
C ASP A 135 8.70 -2.06 18.26
N GLU A 136 9.37 -3.17 18.58
CA GLU A 136 9.51 -4.31 17.66
C GLU A 136 8.16 -4.85 17.16
N GLY A 137 7.12 -4.80 17.99
CA GLY A 137 5.77 -5.24 17.62
C GLY A 137 5.13 -4.34 16.56
N ASP A 138 5.30 -3.03 16.68
CA ASP A 138 4.86 -2.05 15.70
C ASP A 138 5.61 -2.22 14.37
N VAL A 139 6.93 -2.49 14.40
CA VAL A 139 7.72 -2.81 13.20
C VAL A 139 7.22 -4.09 12.52
N VAL A 140 7.05 -5.19 13.27
CA VAL A 140 6.48 -6.44 12.75
C VAL A 140 5.10 -6.21 12.15
N ARG A 141 4.24 -5.42 12.80
CA ARG A 141 2.90 -5.11 12.31
C ARG A 141 2.94 -4.36 10.97
N ILE A 142 3.82 -3.37 10.82
CA ILE A 142 4.00 -2.64 9.55
C ILE A 142 4.42 -3.61 8.44
N LEU A 143 5.42 -4.45 8.72
CA LEU A 143 5.94 -5.42 7.74
C LEU A 143 4.88 -6.46 7.36
N ARG A 144 4.11 -6.99 8.31
CA ARG A 144 3.03 -7.95 8.03
C ARG A 144 1.85 -7.36 7.27
N ARG A 145 1.42 -6.12 7.59
CA ARG A 145 0.37 -5.44 6.80
C ARG A 145 0.84 -5.20 5.37
N THR A 146 2.11 -4.83 5.20
CA THR A 146 2.72 -4.66 3.88
C THR A 146 2.78 -5.97 3.12
N LEU A 147 3.24 -7.05 3.79
CA LEU A 147 3.30 -8.39 3.22
C LEU A 147 1.91 -8.89 2.79
N ASP A 148 0.88 -8.69 3.61
CA ASP A 148 -0.49 -9.05 3.25
C ASP A 148 -0.94 -8.31 1.97
N LEU A 149 -0.77 -6.99 1.87
CA LEU A 149 -1.13 -6.28 0.64
C LEU A 149 -0.35 -6.78 -0.58
N LEU A 150 0.97 -6.95 -0.45
CA LEU A 150 1.81 -7.46 -1.54
C LEU A 150 1.39 -8.87 -1.97
N SER A 151 0.98 -9.72 -1.04
CA SER A 151 0.52 -11.09 -1.33
C SER A 151 -0.77 -11.13 -2.14
N GLN A 152 -1.59 -10.08 -2.06
CA GLN A 152 -2.85 -10.00 -2.80
C GLN A 152 -2.64 -9.59 -4.27
N ILE A 153 -1.68 -8.70 -4.55
CA ILE A 153 -1.45 -8.11 -5.89
C ILE A 153 -1.30 -9.16 -7.02
N PRO A 154 -0.54 -10.26 -6.86
CA PRO A 154 -0.44 -11.30 -7.89
C PRO A 154 -1.77 -11.94 -8.31
N HIS A 155 -2.81 -11.82 -7.49
CA HIS A 155 -4.13 -12.40 -7.72
C HIS A 155 -5.16 -11.37 -8.20
N VAL A 156 -4.79 -10.09 -8.29
CA VAL A 156 -5.69 -9.02 -8.73
C VAL A 156 -5.81 -9.04 -10.26
N PRO A 157 -7.01 -9.23 -10.83
CA PRO A 157 -7.20 -9.35 -12.27
C PRO A 157 -6.98 -8.00 -12.96
N HIS A 158 -6.64 -8.02 -14.26
CA HIS A 158 -6.45 -6.84 -15.12
C HIS A 158 -5.24 -5.94 -14.78
N LEU A 159 -4.45 -6.29 -13.76
CA LEU A 159 -3.14 -5.65 -13.56
C LEU A 159 -2.10 -6.21 -14.55
N PRO A 160 -1.06 -5.45 -14.91
CA PRO A 160 0.02 -5.95 -15.76
C PRO A 160 0.76 -7.13 -15.11
N ASP A 161 1.04 -8.17 -15.89
CA ASP A 161 1.80 -9.34 -15.39
C ASP A 161 3.18 -8.95 -14.83
N SER A 162 3.81 -7.90 -15.37
CA SER A 162 5.07 -7.37 -14.85
C SER A 162 4.92 -6.87 -13.42
N PHE A 163 3.86 -6.11 -13.15
CA PHE A 163 3.55 -5.58 -11.82
C PHE A 163 3.21 -6.71 -10.84
N GLN A 164 2.39 -7.68 -11.24
CA GLN A 164 2.07 -8.86 -10.44
C GLN A 164 3.34 -9.66 -10.06
N ARG A 165 4.23 -9.92 -11.03
CA ARG A 165 5.51 -10.59 -10.76
C ARG A 165 6.42 -9.76 -9.85
N ASN A 166 6.41 -8.43 -10.00
CA ASN A 166 7.21 -7.55 -9.17
C ASN A 166 6.73 -7.53 -7.71
N ALA A 167 5.41 -7.51 -7.49
CA ALA A 167 4.83 -7.62 -6.16
C ALA A 167 5.16 -8.96 -5.48
N TYR A 168 5.17 -10.07 -6.24
CA TYR A 168 5.63 -11.35 -5.71
C TYR A 168 7.11 -11.32 -5.27
N ARG A 169 7.99 -10.65 -6.04
CA ARG A 169 9.39 -10.44 -5.63
C ARG A 169 9.51 -9.58 -4.38
N ALA A 170 8.74 -8.49 -4.30
CA ALA A 170 8.70 -7.63 -3.13
C ALA A 170 8.25 -8.40 -1.88
N MET A 171 7.24 -9.26 -2.01
CA MET A 171 6.78 -10.17 -0.95
C MET A 171 7.93 -11.06 -0.43
N GLN A 172 8.70 -11.66 -1.33
CA GLN A 172 9.86 -12.51 -0.96
C GLN A 172 10.96 -11.75 -0.20
N LEU A 173 11.15 -10.45 -0.48
CA LEU A 173 12.13 -9.63 0.23
C LEU A 173 11.70 -9.32 1.68
N ILE A 174 10.39 -9.16 1.90
CA ILE A 174 9.82 -8.86 3.22
C ILE A 174 9.66 -10.11 4.09
N ASP A 175 9.40 -11.26 3.47
CA ASP A 175 9.14 -12.55 4.14
C ASP A 175 10.41 -13.19 4.73
N ARG A 176 10.93 -12.55 5.78
CA ARG A 176 12.11 -12.93 6.55
C ARG A 176 11.77 -12.98 8.04
N PHE A 177 12.48 -13.77 8.83
CA PHE A 177 12.33 -13.75 10.29
C PHE A 177 12.64 -12.33 10.84
N PRO A 178 11.85 -11.76 11.77
CA PRO A 178 10.72 -12.34 12.51
C PRO A 178 9.34 -12.12 11.88
N VAL A 179 9.28 -11.53 10.68
CA VAL A 179 8.03 -11.22 9.98
C VAL A 179 7.36 -12.50 9.48
N ASN A 180 8.16 -13.42 8.94
CA ASN A 180 7.70 -14.64 8.32
C ASN A 180 6.76 -15.43 9.26
N GLU A 181 5.68 -15.92 8.68
CA GLU A 181 4.85 -16.89 9.38
C GLU A 181 5.57 -18.22 9.28
N VAL A 182 6.39 -18.54 10.28
CA VAL A 182 6.89 -19.91 10.46
C VAL A 182 5.65 -20.77 10.70
N VAL A 183 5.15 -21.39 9.63
CA VAL A 183 4.23 -22.51 9.75
C VAL A 183 5.10 -23.69 10.20
N GLU A 184 5.11 -23.95 11.51
CA GLU A 184 5.42 -25.29 12.02
C GLU A 184 4.34 -26.29 11.57
#